data_AF-A0A3C0QSZ1-F1
#
_entry.id   AF-A0A3C0QSZ1-F1
#
_cell.length_a   1.000
_cell.length_b   1.000
_cell.length_c   1.000
_cell.angle_alpha   90.00
_cell.angle_beta   90.00
_cell.angle_gamma   90.00
#
_symmetry.space_group_name_H-M   'P 1'
#
loop_
_entity.id
_entity.type
_entity.pdbx_description
1 polymer ?
#
loop_
_entity_poly.entity_id
_entity_poly.type
_entity_poly.pdbx_seq_one_letter_code
_entity_poly.pdbx_strand_id
1 'polypeptide(L)'
;MTKNEIYETEITGMTAEGSGVCRIDGMAVFVPMTAIGDKLKVRIVKVLKSYAFGIIEELLDGSPERCEPDCSVFRQCGGCTFRHVNYQEELHYKEQFVHDVFERIGGLHPEFAPILACEERDGYRNKAQYPVAEVNGHLVCGFYARHSHRVIPFTKCRLQPEIFTQMLEFLLPWLESCGIIAYDEKNHSGELRHIYLRRGFHSGEIMLCLISRISIRKKLQKHIPELLQKFPQIVSVSESINPDKTNVIMGKSVSVLMGQNHITDTMCNCRIAISPQSFYQVNTKQAEKMYMIAKKYAQLSGTETLLDL
;
A
#
# COMPACT_ATOMS: atom_id res chain seq x y z
N MET A 1 -35.30 5.72 -2.07
CA MET A 1 -34.00 5.23 -2.58
C MET A 1 -33.99 3.72 -2.69
N THR A 2 -33.85 3.21 -3.91
CA THR A 2 -33.72 1.80 -4.25
C THR A 2 -32.50 1.56 -5.15
N LYS A 3 -32.12 0.30 -5.35
CA LYS A 3 -30.96 -0.06 -6.18
C LYS A 3 -31.22 0.28 -7.64
N ASN A 4 -30.20 0.83 -8.30
CA ASN A 4 -30.15 1.34 -9.68
C ASN A 4 -30.89 2.66 -9.95
N GLU A 5 -31.52 3.27 -8.94
CA GLU A 5 -31.98 4.66 -9.07
C GLU A 5 -30.80 5.60 -9.25
N ILE A 6 -31.02 6.67 -10.01
CA ILE A 6 -30.03 7.69 -10.33
C ILE A 6 -30.49 9.02 -9.74
N TYR A 7 -29.58 9.70 -9.06
CA TYR A 7 -29.83 11.00 -8.42
C TYR A 7 -28.75 11.99 -8.82
N GLU A 8 -29.15 13.22 -9.14
CA GLU A 8 -28.22 14.34 -9.27
C GLU A 8 -27.90 14.90 -7.89
N THR A 9 -26.62 15.07 -7.59
CA THR A 9 -26.16 15.49 -6.27
C THR A 9 -24.76 16.11 -6.35
N GLU A 10 -24.31 16.66 -5.22
CA GLU A 10 -22.98 17.21 -5.02
C GLU A 10 -22.27 16.45 -3.90
N ILE A 11 -20.99 16.17 -4.08
CA ILE A 11 -20.15 15.58 -3.03
C ILE A 11 -19.71 16.67 -2.06
N THR A 12 -20.09 16.54 -0.79
CA THR A 12 -19.86 17.55 0.24
C THR A 12 -18.88 17.10 1.32
N GLY A 13 -18.39 15.86 1.24
CA GLY A 13 -17.49 15.29 2.23
C GLY A 13 -16.66 14.15 1.67
N MET A 14 -15.70 13.68 2.46
CA MET A 14 -14.79 12.59 2.09
C MET A 14 -14.56 11.67 3.29
N THR A 15 -14.54 10.36 3.07
CA THR A 15 -14.13 9.39 4.10
C THR A 15 -12.62 9.18 4.10
N ALA A 16 -12.07 8.62 5.18
CA ALA A 16 -10.66 8.24 5.26
C ALA A 16 -10.23 7.25 4.17
N GLU A 17 -11.17 6.40 3.72
CA GLU A 17 -10.96 5.43 2.64
C GLU A 17 -11.10 6.05 1.25
N GLY A 18 -11.35 7.35 1.15
CA GLY A 18 -11.46 8.10 -0.10
C GLY A 18 -12.74 7.85 -0.89
N SER A 19 -13.85 7.62 -0.17
CA SER A 19 -15.18 7.70 -0.77
C SER A 19 -15.77 9.08 -0.52
N GLY A 20 -16.25 9.74 -1.57
CA GLY A 20 -17.01 10.96 -1.41
C GLY A 20 -18.32 10.69 -0.67
N VAL A 21 -18.82 11.69 0.03
CA VAL A 21 -20.05 11.63 0.81
C VAL A 21 -21.00 12.70 0.30
N CYS A 22 -22.22 12.31 0.00
CA CYS A 22 -23.35 13.22 -0.21
C CYS A 22 -24.56 12.76 0.61
N ARG A 23 -25.62 13.57 0.63
CA ARG A 23 -26.90 13.22 1.25
C ARG A 23 -28.02 13.28 0.22
N ILE A 24 -28.76 12.19 0.10
CA ILE A 24 -29.96 12.08 -0.74
C ILE A 24 -31.12 11.71 0.18
N ASP A 25 -32.17 12.55 0.20
CA ASP A 25 -33.33 12.42 1.09
C ASP A 25 -32.95 12.23 2.57
N GLY A 26 -31.91 12.95 3.02
CA GLY A 26 -31.38 12.87 4.38
C GLY A 26 -30.46 11.68 4.68
N MET A 27 -30.38 10.68 3.78
CA MET A 27 -29.54 9.50 3.93
C MET A 27 -28.13 9.73 3.34
N ALA A 28 -27.09 9.32 4.07
CA ALA A 28 -25.72 9.40 3.59
C ALA A 28 -25.46 8.39 2.46
N VAL A 29 -24.81 8.83 1.39
CA VAL A 29 -24.41 8.00 0.26
C VAL A 29 -22.91 8.12 0.03
N PHE A 30 -22.22 6.98 0.04
CA PHE A 30 -20.79 6.90 -0.20
C PHE A 30 -20.51 6.58 -1.67
N VAL A 31 -19.70 7.41 -2.31
CA VAL A 31 -19.42 7.33 -3.76
C VAL A 31 -17.91 7.31 -3.98
N PRO A 32 -17.30 6.16 -4.30
CA PRO A 32 -15.86 6.09 -4.58
C PRO A 32 -15.47 6.90 -5.83
N MET A 33 -14.19 7.31 -5.92
CA MET A 33 -13.58 7.99 -7.08
C MET A 33 -14.11 9.41 -7.39
N THR A 34 -14.79 10.02 -6.42
CA THR A 34 -15.22 11.41 -6.47
C THR A 34 -14.34 12.30 -5.59
N ALA A 35 -14.45 13.61 -5.77
CA ALA A 35 -13.82 14.66 -4.97
C ALA A 35 -14.91 15.55 -4.35
N ILE A 36 -14.59 16.24 -3.25
CA ILE A 36 -15.49 17.27 -2.68
C ILE A 36 -15.67 18.38 -3.73
N GLY A 37 -16.91 18.80 -3.96
CA GLY A 37 -17.32 19.76 -4.98
C GLY A 37 -17.72 19.15 -6.33
N ASP A 38 -17.56 17.83 -6.53
CA ASP A 38 -18.08 17.17 -7.74
C ASP A 38 -19.62 17.26 -7.77
N LYS A 39 -20.18 17.72 -8.89
CA LYS A 39 -21.60 17.60 -9.23
C LYS A 39 -21.79 16.49 -10.24
N LEU A 40 -22.61 15.51 -9.90
CA LEU A 40 -22.70 14.27 -10.66
C LEU A 40 -24.07 13.61 -10.54
N LYS A 41 -24.35 12.73 -11.50
CA LYS A 41 -25.38 11.71 -11.35
C LYS A 41 -24.78 10.49 -10.67
N VAL A 42 -25.35 10.12 -9.53
CA VAL A 42 -24.97 8.95 -8.74
C VAL A 42 -25.98 7.84 -8.96
N ARG A 43 -25.53 6.67 -9.42
CA ARG A 43 -26.34 5.45 -9.46
C ARG A 43 -26.17 4.66 -8.17
N ILE A 44 -27.27 4.36 -7.49
CA ILE A 44 -27.26 3.60 -6.24
C ILE A 44 -26.99 2.12 -6.52
N VAL A 45 -25.97 1.54 -5.89
CA VAL A 45 -25.60 0.12 -6.09
C VAL A 45 -25.96 -0.77 -4.92
N LYS A 46 -26.07 -0.19 -3.72
CA LYS A 46 -26.41 -0.92 -2.49
C LYS A 46 -27.05 0.02 -1.46
N VAL A 47 -28.22 -0.35 -0.96
CA VAL A 47 -28.91 0.37 0.12
C VAL A 47 -28.79 -0.45 1.40
N LEU A 48 -28.43 0.19 2.51
CA LEU A 48 -28.38 -0.39 3.85
C LEU A 48 -29.33 0.39 4.78
N LYS A 49 -29.37 0.01 6.06
CA LYS A 49 -30.33 0.56 7.02
C LYS A 49 -30.20 2.08 7.24
N SER A 50 -28.97 2.60 7.26
CA SER A 50 -28.68 4.00 7.59
C SER A 50 -27.88 4.76 6.53
N TYR A 51 -27.43 4.08 5.47
CA TYR A 51 -26.63 4.67 4.40
C TYR A 51 -26.73 3.84 3.12
N ALA A 52 -26.28 4.38 2.01
CA ALA A 52 -26.13 3.67 0.74
C ALA A 52 -24.72 3.82 0.15
N PHE A 53 -24.44 2.96 -0.82
CA PHE A 53 -23.30 3.10 -1.72
C PHE A 53 -23.81 3.45 -3.12
N GLY A 54 -23.16 4.41 -3.74
CA GLY A 54 -23.38 4.81 -5.11
C GLY A 54 -22.09 4.71 -5.93
N ILE A 55 -22.25 4.80 -7.25
CA ILE A 55 -21.14 4.98 -8.19
C ILE A 55 -21.46 6.13 -9.13
N ILE A 56 -20.41 6.71 -9.71
CA ILE A 56 -20.53 7.76 -10.71
C ILE A 56 -21.22 7.17 -11.94
N GLU A 57 -22.42 7.66 -12.26
CA GLU A 57 -23.08 7.41 -13.53
C GLU A 57 -22.59 8.40 -14.59
N GLU A 58 -22.57 9.68 -14.23
CA GLU A 58 -22.16 10.77 -15.10
C GLU A 58 -21.58 11.90 -14.22
N LEU A 59 -20.39 12.40 -14.55
CA LEU A 59 -19.84 13.60 -13.92
C LEU A 59 -20.35 14.82 -14.71
N LEU A 60 -21.14 15.68 -14.06
CA LEU A 60 -21.75 16.86 -14.70
C LEU A 60 -20.80 18.06 -14.64
N ASP A 61 -20.21 18.29 -13.48
CA ASP A 61 -19.22 19.33 -13.24
C ASP A 61 -18.19 18.81 -12.22
N GLY A 62 -16.92 18.82 -12.60
CA GLY A 62 -15.84 18.27 -11.77
C GLY A 62 -15.32 19.32 -10.80
N SER A 63 -15.01 18.90 -9.57
CA SER A 63 -14.34 19.77 -8.61
C SER A 63 -13.06 20.37 -9.20
N PRO A 64 -12.77 21.66 -8.94
CA PRO A 64 -11.53 22.30 -9.41
C PRO A 64 -10.28 21.66 -8.81
N GLU A 65 -10.41 20.93 -7.71
CA GLU A 65 -9.31 20.25 -7.04
C GLU A 65 -8.95 18.90 -7.68
N ARG A 66 -9.75 18.43 -8.66
CA ARG A 66 -9.44 17.20 -9.39
C ARG A 66 -8.15 17.34 -10.19
N CYS A 67 -7.44 16.23 -10.33
CA CYS A 67 -6.31 16.13 -11.24
C CYS A 67 -6.37 14.80 -12.01
N GLU A 68 -5.69 14.77 -13.16
CA GLU A 68 -5.53 13.52 -13.90
C GLU A 68 -4.60 12.57 -13.15
N PRO A 69 -5.05 11.33 -12.85
CA PRO A 69 -4.20 10.36 -12.18
C PRO A 69 -2.95 10.04 -13.00
N ASP A 70 -1.81 10.20 -12.37
CA ASP A 70 -0.47 9.94 -12.89
C ASP A 70 -0.07 8.45 -12.87
N CYS A 71 -1.04 7.54 -12.73
CA CYS A 71 -0.83 6.10 -12.71
C CYS A 71 -1.92 5.40 -13.52
N SER A 72 -1.52 4.70 -14.59
CA SER A 72 -2.42 4.07 -15.57
C SER A 72 -3.36 3.03 -14.95
N VAL A 73 -2.97 2.44 -13.82
CA VAL A 73 -3.78 1.43 -13.11
C VAL A 73 -4.49 1.97 -11.87
N PHE A 74 -4.42 3.27 -11.58
CA PHE A 74 -4.97 3.86 -10.35
C PHE A 74 -6.43 3.48 -10.09
N ARG A 75 -7.28 3.54 -11.12
CA ARG A 75 -8.72 3.24 -10.99
C ARG A 75 -8.99 1.77 -10.65
N GLN A 76 -8.05 0.87 -10.93
CA GLN A 76 -8.18 -0.57 -10.72
C GLN A 76 -7.46 -1.03 -9.44
N CYS A 77 -6.25 -0.51 -9.22
CA CYS A 77 -5.36 -0.86 -8.12
C CYS A 77 -5.92 -0.40 -6.76
N GLY A 78 -5.86 -1.27 -5.75
CA GLY A 78 -6.25 -0.96 -4.37
C GLY A 78 -5.19 -0.20 -3.56
N GLY A 79 -4.08 0.21 -4.16
CA GLY A 79 -2.93 0.78 -3.43
C GLY A 79 -3.03 2.26 -3.10
N CYS A 80 -3.51 3.09 -4.03
CA CYS A 80 -3.62 4.54 -3.86
C CYS A 80 -5.09 4.96 -3.74
N THR A 81 -5.34 5.97 -2.90
CA THR A 81 -6.70 6.44 -2.60
C THR A 81 -7.06 7.74 -3.32
N PHE A 82 -6.19 8.75 -3.25
CA PHE A 82 -6.50 10.14 -3.60
C PHE A 82 -5.82 10.67 -4.87
N ARG A 83 -5.32 9.80 -5.77
CA ARG A 83 -4.60 10.25 -6.98
C ARG A 83 -5.46 10.96 -8.03
N HIS A 84 -6.77 11.12 -7.78
CA HIS A 84 -7.68 11.93 -8.62
C HIS A 84 -7.92 13.33 -8.09
N VAL A 85 -7.27 13.73 -6.99
CA VAL A 85 -7.25 15.11 -6.48
C VAL A 85 -5.82 15.59 -6.36
N ASN A 86 -5.63 16.91 -6.39
CA ASN A 86 -4.32 17.47 -6.12
C ASN A 86 -3.92 17.23 -4.65
N TYR A 87 -2.64 17.44 -4.37
CA TYR A 87 -2.08 17.05 -3.08
C TYR A 87 -2.47 17.95 -1.93
N GLN A 88 -2.78 19.23 -2.18
CA GLN A 88 -3.30 20.10 -1.13
C GLN A 88 -4.67 19.60 -0.67
N GLU A 89 -5.49 19.18 -1.61
CA GLU A 89 -6.79 18.59 -1.30
C GLU A 89 -6.67 17.23 -0.58
N GLU A 90 -5.68 16.39 -0.95
CA GLU A 90 -5.37 15.18 -0.18
C GLU A 90 -4.98 15.49 1.28
N LEU A 91 -4.21 16.56 1.51
CA LEU A 91 -3.84 17.00 2.86
C LEU A 91 -5.07 17.51 3.62
N HIS A 92 -5.92 18.31 2.96
CA HIS A 92 -7.16 18.81 3.53
C HIS A 92 -8.08 17.66 3.98
N TYR A 93 -8.27 16.62 3.15
CA TYR A 93 -9.07 15.45 3.52
C TYR A 93 -8.53 14.73 4.75
N LYS A 94 -7.21 14.58 4.84
CA LYS A 94 -6.57 13.91 5.99
C LYS A 94 -6.68 14.74 7.27
N GLU A 95 -6.52 16.05 7.16
CA GLU A 95 -6.67 16.98 8.27
C GLU A 95 -8.12 16.98 8.78
N GLN A 96 -9.09 17.16 7.87
CA GLN A 96 -10.51 17.12 8.21
C GLN A 96 -10.93 15.79 8.85
N PHE A 97 -10.36 14.66 8.40
CA PHE A 97 -10.61 13.37 9.03
C PHE A 97 -10.17 13.33 10.51
N VAL A 98 -9.00 13.86 10.84
CA VAL A 98 -8.54 13.94 12.23
C VAL A 98 -9.46 14.83 13.05
N HIS A 99 -9.83 16.00 12.53
CA HIS A 99 -10.78 16.90 13.19
C HIS A 99 -12.12 16.21 13.47
N ASP A 100 -12.71 15.61 12.43
CA ASP A 100 -13.99 14.89 12.53
C ASP A 100 -13.96 13.78 13.59
N VAL A 101 -12.85 13.06 13.72
CA VAL A 101 -12.69 12.00 14.74
C VAL A 101 -12.63 12.59 16.14
N PHE A 102 -11.84 13.64 16.36
CA PHE A 102 -11.75 14.30 17.66
C PHE A 102 -13.11 14.87 18.10
N GLU A 103 -13.84 15.51 17.19
CA GLU A 103 -15.12 16.13 17.51
C GLU A 103 -16.24 15.10 17.67
N ARG A 104 -16.44 14.21 16.68
CA ARG A 104 -17.61 13.31 16.66
C ARG A 104 -17.46 12.11 17.58
N ILE A 105 -16.25 11.58 17.72
CA ILE A 105 -15.99 10.39 18.55
C ILE A 105 -15.45 10.82 19.91
N GLY A 106 -14.48 11.74 19.92
CA GLY A 106 -13.84 12.21 21.15
C GLY A 106 -14.69 13.20 21.94
N GLY A 107 -15.57 13.98 21.29
CA GLY A 107 -16.23 15.12 21.92
C GLY A 107 -15.25 16.22 22.32
N LEU A 108 -14.11 16.31 21.63
CA LEU A 108 -13.00 17.21 21.95
C LEU A 108 -12.81 18.24 20.83
N HIS A 109 -12.47 19.46 21.23
CA HIS A 109 -12.13 20.57 20.33
C HIS A 109 -10.76 21.16 20.70
N PRO A 110 -9.66 20.39 20.55
CA PRO A 110 -8.32 20.90 20.82
C PRO A 110 -7.91 21.94 19.76
N GLU A 111 -6.83 22.67 20.04
CA GLU A 111 -6.12 23.39 18.99
C GLU A 111 -5.38 22.38 18.11
N PHE A 112 -5.69 22.36 16.81
CA PHE A 112 -5.08 21.46 15.86
C PHE A 112 -3.84 22.11 15.23
N ALA A 113 -2.72 21.41 15.28
CA ALA A 113 -1.55 21.76 14.49
C ALA A 113 -1.80 21.42 13.01
N PRO A 114 -1.25 22.20 12.06
CA PRO A 114 -1.43 21.92 10.64
C PRO A 114 -0.81 20.58 10.25
N ILE A 115 -1.43 19.87 9.30
CA ILE A 115 -0.90 18.63 8.78
C ILE A 115 0.50 18.81 8.16
N LEU A 116 1.43 17.95 8.55
CA LEU A 116 2.78 17.95 7.98
C LEU A 116 2.80 17.25 6.62
N ALA A 117 2.93 18.04 5.55
CA ALA A 117 3.08 17.51 4.20
C ALA A 117 4.36 16.66 4.03
N CYS A 118 4.26 15.62 3.22
CA CYS A 118 5.42 14.92 2.69
C CYS A 118 5.99 15.67 1.47
N GLU A 119 7.26 16.05 1.54
CA GLU A 119 7.98 16.74 0.45
C GLU A 119 8.26 15.80 -0.73
N GLU A 120 8.74 14.58 -0.43
CA GLU A 120 9.06 13.56 -1.43
C GLU A 120 7.95 12.52 -1.52
N ARG A 121 7.14 12.66 -2.58
CA ARG A 121 5.94 11.83 -2.81
C ARG A 121 6.19 10.60 -3.69
N ASP A 122 7.41 10.46 -4.19
CA ASP A 122 7.81 9.39 -5.10
C ASP A 122 8.90 8.55 -4.47
N GLY A 123 8.94 7.27 -4.82
CA GLY A 123 10.00 6.36 -4.40
C GLY A 123 10.15 6.16 -2.88
N TYR A 124 9.28 6.76 -2.06
CA TYR A 124 9.45 6.78 -0.62
C TYR A 124 9.25 5.40 0.03
N ARG A 125 8.51 4.50 -0.64
CA ARG A 125 8.04 3.25 -0.05
C ARG A 125 9.12 2.18 -0.07
N ASN A 126 9.84 2.05 1.05
CA ASN A 126 11.00 1.19 1.21
C ASN A 126 10.68 -0.33 1.28
N LYS A 127 9.39 -0.71 1.30
CA LYS A 127 8.91 -2.09 1.34
C LYS A 127 7.70 -2.29 0.44
N ALA A 128 7.70 -3.39 -0.31
CA ALA A 128 6.61 -3.81 -1.15
C ALA A 128 6.37 -5.32 -1.08
N GLN A 129 5.11 -5.70 -1.26
CA GLN A 129 4.66 -7.09 -1.31
C GLN A 129 3.77 -7.21 -2.54
N TYR A 130 4.18 -8.03 -3.49
CA TYR A 130 3.51 -8.20 -4.77
C TYR A 130 2.90 -9.58 -4.82
N PRO A 131 1.57 -9.73 -4.81
CA PRO A 131 0.95 -11.00 -5.18
C PRO A 131 1.40 -11.40 -6.58
N VAL A 132 1.70 -12.69 -6.72
CA VAL A 132 2.06 -13.30 -7.99
C VAL A 132 0.87 -14.08 -8.49
N ALA A 133 0.54 -13.91 -9.76
CA ALA A 133 -0.48 -14.65 -10.48
C ALA A 133 0.08 -15.14 -11.81
N GLU A 134 -0.72 -15.94 -12.53
CA GLU A 134 -0.41 -16.36 -13.88
C GLU A 134 -1.43 -15.74 -14.85
N VAL A 135 -0.94 -15.19 -15.96
CA VAL A 135 -1.77 -14.69 -17.07
C VAL A 135 -1.17 -15.21 -18.36
N ASN A 136 -1.97 -15.95 -19.14
CA ASN A 136 -1.54 -16.57 -20.40
C ASN A 136 -0.25 -17.42 -20.26
N GLY A 137 -0.10 -18.16 -19.17
CA GLY A 137 1.07 -19.01 -18.92
C GLY A 137 2.31 -18.29 -18.40
N HIS A 138 2.23 -16.97 -18.17
CA HIS A 138 3.33 -16.17 -17.65
C HIS A 138 3.03 -15.65 -16.24
N LEU A 139 4.06 -15.67 -15.39
CA LEU A 139 4.06 -15.03 -14.09
C LEU A 139 3.93 -13.52 -14.27
N VAL A 140 2.93 -12.98 -13.58
CA VAL A 140 2.72 -11.55 -13.44
C VAL A 140 2.64 -11.20 -11.97
N CYS A 141 3.01 -9.97 -11.64
CA CYS A 141 2.78 -9.44 -10.30
C CYS A 141 2.28 -8.00 -10.37
N GLY A 142 1.78 -7.53 -9.24
CA GLY A 142 1.40 -6.14 -9.08
C GLY A 142 0.67 -5.96 -7.78
N PHE A 143 -0.59 -5.53 -7.84
CA PHE A 143 -1.40 -5.26 -6.65
C PHE A 143 -2.79 -5.83 -6.82
N TYR A 144 -3.43 -6.13 -5.70
CA TYR A 144 -4.83 -6.52 -5.73
C TYR A 144 -5.73 -5.37 -6.19
N ALA A 145 -6.73 -5.72 -7.01
CA ALA A 145 -7.80 -4.81 -7.36
C ALA A 145 -8.62 -4.43 -6.12
N ARG A 146 -9.23 -3.24 -6.13
CA ARG A 146 -10.09 -2.78 -5.02
C ARG A 146 -11.12 -3.86 -4.65
N HIS A 147 -11.17 -4.22 -3.36
CA HIS A 147 -12.10 -5.20 -2.80
C HIS A 147 -12.09 -6.59 -3.48
N SER A 148 -10.93 -7.05 -3.94
CA SER A 148 -10.76 -8.32 -4.66
C SER A 148 -9.37 -8.92 -4.43
N HIS A 149 -9.20 -10.22 -4.70
CA HIS A 149 -7.88 -10.87 -4.82
C HIS A 149 -7.40 -10.99 -6.28
N ARG A 150 -8.06 -10.30 -7.22
CA ARG A 150 -7.60 -10.23 -8.61
C ARG A 150 -6.34 -9.37 -8.68
N VAL A 151 -5.24 -9.95 -9.15
CA VAL A 151 -3.98 -9.22 -9.37
C VAL A 151 -4.13 -8.32 -10.61
N ILE A 152 -3.79 -7.05 -10.45
CA ILE A 152 -3.58 -6.09 -11.54
C ILE A 152 -2.09 -6.09 -11.88
N PRO A 153 -1.67 -6.63 -13.03
CA PRO A 153 -0.27 -6.66 -13.43
C PRO A 153 0.29 -5.24 -13.55
N PHE A 154 1.26 -4.90 -12.70
CA PHE A 154 1.86 -3.58 -12.67
C PHE A 154 3.14 -3.55 -11.83
N THR A 155 4.27 -3.29 -12.48
CA THR A 155 5.61 -3.21 -11.84
C THR A 155 6.07 -1.78 -11.56
N LYS A 156 5.53 -0.78 -12.28
CA LYS A 156 6.01 0.61 -12.32
C LYS A 156 5.31 1.54 -11.32
N CYS A 157 5.28 1.16 -10.05
CA CYS A 157 4.63 1.96 -9.01
C CYS A 157 5.49 3.16 -8.60
N ARG A 158 5.04 4.38 -8.92
CA ARG A 158 5.73 5.65 -8.60
C ARG A 158 6.02 5.83 -7.10
N LEU A 159 5.27 5.18 -6.21
CA LEU A 159 5.52 5.25 -4.76
C LEU A 159 6.74 4.42 -4.32
N GLN A 160 7.24 3.53 -5.17
CA GLN A 160 8.30 2.58 -4.86
C GLN A 160 9.61 3.00 -5.58
N PRO A 161 10.77 2.68 -5.00
CA PRO A 161 12.05 2.92 -5.66
C PRO A 161 12.11 2.23 -7.03
N GLU A 162 12.69 2.89 -8.03
CA GLU A 162 12.80 2.36 -9.40
C GLU A 162 13.52 1.00 -9.47
N ILE A 163 14.43 0.73 -8.53
CA ILE A 163 15.10 -0.58 -8.44
C ILE A 163 14.11 -1.74 -8.20
N PHE A 164 12.95 -1.49 -7.57
CA PHE A 164 11.93 -2.53 -7.44
C PHE A 164 11.33 -2.91 -8.79
N THR A 165 11.03 -1.93 -9.65
CA THR A 165 10.59 -2.18 -11.02
C THR A 165 11.60 -3.06 -11.76
N GLN A 166 12.87 -2.66 -11.75
CA GLN A 166 13.96 -3.37 -12.44
C GLN A 166 14.11 -4.81 -11.91
N MET A 167 14.00 -4.99 -10.59
CA MET A 167 14.04 -6.31 -9.98
C MET A 167 12.84 -7.16 -10.38
N LEU A 168 11.62 -6.64 -10.40
CA LEU A 168 10.43 -7.41 -10.79
C LEU A 168 10.47 -7.82 -12.26
N GLU A 169 10.87 -6.90 -13.15
CA GLU A 169 11.00 -7.17 -14.59
C GLU A 169 12.06 -8.26 -14.87
N PHE A 170 13.08 -8.39 -14.01
CA PHE A 170 14.02 -9.51 -14.05
C PHE A 170 13.47 -10.78 -13.38
N LEU A 171 12.90 -10.65 -12.17
CA LEU A 171 12.52 -11.77 -11.32
C LEU A 171 11.41 -12.60 -11.94
N LEU A 172 10.40 -12.00 -12.57
CA LEU A 172 9.27 -12.75 -13.14
C LEU A 172 9.72 -13.80 -14.17
N PRO A 173 10.40 -13.44 -15.29
CA PRO A 173 10.89 -14.43 -16.25
C PRO A 173 12.00 -15.33 -15.67
N TRP A 174 12.81 -14.83 -14.73
CA TRP A 174 13.83 -15.65 -14.08
C TRP A 174 13.22 -16.75 -13.21
N LEU A 175 12.16 -16.46 -12.44
CA LEU A 175 11.41 -17.43 -11.65
C LEU A 175 10.73 -18.46 -12.55
N GLU A 176 10.17 -18.04 -13.70
CA GLU A 176 9.65 -18.96 -14.73
C GLU A 176 10.73 -19.91 -15.23
N SER A 177 11.93 -19.40 -15.56
CA SER A 177 13.04 -20.26 -16.02
C SER A 177 13.55 -21.24 -14.95
N CYS A 178 13.31 -20.94 -13.67
CA CYS A 178 13.57 -21.85 -12.55
C CYS A 178 12.47 -22.92 -12.39
N GLY A 179 11.43 -22.90 -13.23
CA GLY A 179 10.29 -23.81 -13.18
C GLY A 179 9.33 -23.52 -12.01
N ILE A 180 9.28 -22.27 -11.54
CA ILE A 180 8.38 -21.85 -10.46
C ILE A 180 7.05 -21.39 -11.05
N ILE A 181 5.95 -21.81 -10.42
CA ILE A 181 4.59 -21.46 -10.82
C ILE A 181 3.87 -20.64 -9.75
N ALA A 182 2.94 -19.78 -10.17
CA ALA A 182 2.15 -18.96 -9.26
C ALA A 182 1.23 -19.82 -8.39
N TYR A 183 0.90 -19.32 -7.21
CA TYR A 183 -0.10 -19.92 -6.33
C TYR A 183 -1.51 -19.60 -6.84
N ASP A 184 -2.33 -20.65 -7.00
CA ASP A 184 -3.75 -20.53 -7.29
C ASP A 184 -4.54 -20.67 -5.99
N GLU A 185 -5.14 -19.57 -5.53
CA GLU A 185 -5.93 -19.54 -4.30
C GLU A 185 -7.20 -20.40 -4.36
N LYS A 186 -7.86 -20.44 -5.52
CA LYS A 186 -9.12 -21.17 -5.72
C LYS A 186 -8.90 -22.68 -5.63
N ASN A 187 -7.87 -23.16 -6.33
CA ASN A 187 -7.54 -24.58 -6.38
C ASN A 187 -6.55 -25.01 -5.27
N HIS A 188 -6.00 -24.03 -4.53
CA HIS A 188 -4.99 -24.24 -3.51
C HIS A 188 -3.77 -25.04 -4.03
N SER A 189 -3.30 -24.64 -5.21
CA SER A 189 -2.23 -25.32 -5.94
C SER A 189 -1.12 -24.33 -6.30
N GLY A 190 -0.04 -24.80 -6.92
CA GLY A 190 1.11 -23.97 -7.23
C GLY A 190 2.01 -23.68 -6.02
N GLU A 191 2.92 -22.72 -6.21
CA GLU A 191 4.10 -22.54 -5.34
C GLU A 191 4.25 -21.11 -4.84
N LEU A 192 4.49 -20.14 -5.72
CA LEU A 192 4.85 -18.78 -5.33
C LEU A 192 3.61 -17.92 -5.09
N ARG A 193 3.44 -17.41 -3.87
CA ARG A 193 2.32 -16.54 -3.48
C ARG A 193 2.65 -15.07 -3.71
N HIS A 194 3.78 -14.62 -3.19
CA HIS A 194 4.17 -13.21 -3.25
C HIS A 194 5.68 -13.05 -3.43
N ILE A 195 6.07 -11.96 -4.07
CA ILE A 195 7.43 -11.40 -4.01
C ILE A 195 7.42 -10.28 -2.98
N TYR A 196 8.31 -10.34 -2.00
CA TYR A 196 8.52 -9.27 -1.03
C TYR A 196 9.88 -8.64 -1.29
N LEU A 197 9.88 -7.31 -1.44
CA LEU A 197 11.09 -6.50 -1.57
C LEU A 197 11.14 -5.48 -0.44
N ARG A 198 12.30 -5.35 0.17
CA ARG A 198 12.60 -4.26 1.10
C ARG A 198 13.97 -3.69 0.79
N ARG A 199 14.11 -2.38 0.84
CA ARG A 199 15.36 -1.65 0.63
C ARG A 199 15.61 -0.74 1.82
N GLY A 200 16.80 -0.73 2.38
CA GLY A 200 17.21 0.30 3.32
C GLY A 200 17.22 1.66 2.60
N PHE A 201 16.46 2.62 3.11
CA PHE A 201 16.32 3.93 2.48
C PHE A 201 17.68 4.62 2.35
N HIS A 202 18.46 4.66 3.45
CA HIS A 202 19.80 5.28 3.47
C HIS A 202 20.89 4.32 3.01
N SER A 203 20.87 3.06 3.49
CA SER A 203 21.93 2.10 3.18
C SER A 203 21.92 1.60 1.73
N GLY A 204 20.72 1.55 1.12
CA GLY A 204 20.51 0.93 -0.18
C GLY A 204 20.53 -0.59 -0.18
N GLU A 205 20.78 -1.25 0.96
CA GLU A 205 20.76 -2.71 1.08
C GLU A 205 19.38 -3.26 0.75
N ILE A 206 19.32 -4.34 -0.05
CA ILE A 206 18.07 -4.96 -0.47
C ILE A 206 17.91 -6.35 0.13
N MET A 207 16.68 -6.61 0.57
CA MET A 207 16.16 -7.91 0.96
C MET A 207 15.13 -8.36 -0.07
N LEU A 208 15.36 -9.54 -0.65
CA LEU A 208 14.37 -10.31 -1.37
C LEU A 208 13.84 -11.42 -0.46
N CYS A 209 12.53 -11.45 -0.23
CA CYS A 209 11.86 -12.56 0.43
C CYS A 209 10.81 -13.14 -0.52
N LEU A 210 10.89 -14.43 -0.83
CA LEU A 210 9.90 -15.12 -1.63
C LEU A 210 8.92 -15.83 -0.70
N ILE A 211 7.63 -15.54 -0.86
CA ILE A 211 6.58 -16.16 -0.06
C ILE A 211 5.99 -17.30 -0.88
N SER A 212 6.16 -18.53 -0.41
CA SER A 212 5.77 -19.74 -1.13
C SER A 212 4.82 -20.60 -0.28
N ARG A 213 3.95 -21.37 -0.94
CA ARG A 213 3.09 -22.37 -0.28
C ARG A 213 3.90 -23.59 0.17
N ILE A 214 4.83 -24.01 -0.68
CA ILE A 214 5.77 -25.12 -0.48
C ILE A 214 7.19 -24.65 -0.80
N SER A 215 8.22 -25.28 -0.23
CA SER A 215 9.60 -24.82 -0.44
C SER A 215 10.03 -24.93 -1.90
N ILE A 216 10.49 -23.81 -2.46
CA ILE A 216 11.09 -23.68 -3.79
C ILE A 216 12.62 -23.59 -3.74
N ARG A 217 13.22 -23.78 -2.56
CA ARG A 217 14.68 -23.71 -2.34
C ARG A 217 15.50 -24.50 -3.36
N LYS A 218 15.12 -25.76 -3.63
CA LYS A 218 15.85 -26.63 -4.57
C LYS A 218 15.84 -26.09 -6.00
N LYS A 219 14.75 -25.45 -6.41
CA LYS A 219 14.62 -24.81 -7.73
C LYS A 219 15.52 -23.59 -7.83
N LEU A 220 15.62 -22.79 -6.76
CA LEU A 220 16.34 -21.52 -6.76
C LEU A 220 17.85 -21.63 -6.52
N GLN A 221 18.31 -22.58 -5.70
CA GLN A 221 19.66 -22.56 -5.12
C GLN A 221 20.78 -22.36 -6.14
N LYS A 222 20.69 -23.01 -7.31
CA LYS A 222 21.69 -22.92 -8.37
C LYS A 222 21.66 -21.61 -9.17
N HIS A 223 20.55 -20.86 -9.12
CA HIS A 223 20.34 -19.64 -9.89
C HIS A 223 20.57 -18.36 -9.08
N ILE A 224 20.60 -18.43 -7.74
CA ILE A 224 20.82 -17.26 -6.87
C ILE A 224 22.11 -16.47 -7.21
N PRO A 225 23.25 -17.10 -7.57
CA PRO A 225 24.45 -16.33 -7.94
C PRO A 225 24.23 -15.35 -9.10
N GLU A 226 23.44 -15.71 -10.10
CA GLU A 226 23.10 -14.83 -11.24
C GLU A 226 22.29 -13.61 -10.77
N LEU A 227 21.31 -13.84 -9.88
CA LEU A 227 20.52 -12.77 -9.27
C LEU A 227 21.41 -11.76 -8.52
N LEU A 228 22.35 -12.26 -7.72
CA LEU A 228 23.25 -11.40 -6.94
C LEU A 228 24.28 -10.68 -7.82
N GLN A 229 24.71 -11.29 -8.93
CA GLN A 229 25.56 -10.62 -9.91
C GLN A 229 24.80 -9.46 -10.58
N LYS A 230 23.52 -9.65 -10.90
CA LYS A 230 22.69 -8.61 -11.51
C LYS A 230 22.34 -7.48 -10.54
N PHE A 231 22.11 -7.82 -9.27
CA PHE A 231 21.68 -6.90 -8.23
C PHE A 231 22.59 -7.02 -6.99
N PRO A 232 23.82 -6.46 -7.05
CA PRO A 232 24.81 -6.60 -5.99
C PRO A 232 24.39 -5.95 -4.67
N GLN A 233 23.42 -5.03 -4.67
CA GLN A 233 22.84 -4.47 -3.46
C GLN A 233 21.98 -5.46 -2.65
N ILE A 234 21.64 -6.64 -3.19
CA ILE A 234 20.92 -7.66 -2.44
C ILE A 234 21.88 -8.30 -1.43
N VAL A 235 21.61 -8.09 -0.14
CA VAL A 235 22.39 -8.69 0.95
C VAL A 235 21.64 -9.84 1.64
N SER A 236 20.33 -9.97 1.38
CA SER A 236 19.47 -10.99 1.98
C SER A 236 18.52 -11.59 0.95
N VAL A 237 18.63 -12.89 0.72
CA VAL A 237 17.65 -13.69 -0.03
C VAL A 237 17.05 -14.73 0.90
N SER A 238 15.74 -14.68 1.08
CA SER A 238 15.02 -15.56 2.01
C SER A 238 13.74 -16.12 1.40
N GLU A 239 13.24 -17.20 2.00
CA GLU A 239 11.97 -17.84 1.68
C GLU A 239 11.10 -17.91 2.92
N SER A 240 9.85 -17.44 2.84
CA SER A 240 8.83 -17.64 3.86
C SER A 240 7.78 -18.62 3.38
N ILE A 241 7.64 -19.75 4.08
CA ILE A 241 6.71 -20.82 3.67
C ILE A 241 5.38 -20.61 4.40
N ASN A 242 4.32 -20.37 3.63
CA ASN A 242 2.96 -20.18 4.10
C ASN A 242 1.98 -21.12 3.37
N PRO A 243 1.76 -22.34 3.91
CA PRO A 243 0.87 -23.33 3.31
C PRO A 243 -0.62 -23.03 3.57
N ASP A 244 -0.94 -22.08 4.44
CA ASP A 244 -2.30 -21.90 4.96
C ASP A 244 -3.19 -21.11 3.99
N LYS A 245 -4.49 -21.47 3.97
CA LYS A 245 -5.56 -20.68 3.32
C LYS A 245 -5.90 -19.46 4.18
N THR A 246 -5.10 -18.42 4.04
CA THR A 246 -5.19 -17.19 4.85
C THR A 246 -4.77 -15.96 4.06
N ASN A 247 -5.29 -14.81 4.48
CA ASN A 247 -4.90 -13.48 4.01
C ASN A 247 -3.58 -12.99 4.63
N VAL A 248 -3.09 -13.66 5.68
CA VAL A 248 -1.75 -13.39 6.21
C VAL A 248 -0.74 -13.76 5.11
N ILE A 249 0.09 -12.81 4.71
CA ILE A 249 1.04 -13.00 3.60
C ILE A 249 2.20 -13.88 4.05
N MET A 250 2.88 -13.51 5.13
CA MET A 250 4.07 -14.23 5.59
C MET A 250 3.72 -15.51 6.35
N GLY A 251 4.55 -16.53 6.20
CA GLY A 251 4.47 -17.74 6.99
C GLY A 251 5.03 -17.57 8.40
N LYS A 252 4.88 -18.63 9.20
CA LYS A 252 5.40 -18.67 10.58
C LYS A 252 6.93 -18.74 10.64
N SER A 253 7.56 -19.27 9.60
CA SER A 253 9.02 -19.38 9.49
C SER A 253 9.53 -18.68 8.24
N VAL A 254 10.77 -18.20 8.35
CA VAL A 254 11.56 -17.65 7.25
C VAL A 254 12.90 -18.34 7.23
N SER A 255 13.29 -18.90 6.09
CA SER A 255 14.60 -19.53 5.88
C SER A 255 15.48 -18.66 5.01
N VAL A 256 16.75 -18.51 5.38
CA VAL A 256 17.73 -17.81 4.54
C VAL A 256 18.17 -18.75 3.41
N LEU A 257 18.04 -18.27 2.18
CA LEU A 257 18.57 -18.96 1.00
C LEU A 257 20.01 -18.55 0.74
N MET A 258 20.33 -17.26 0.89
CA MET A 258 21.66 -16.70 0.68
C MET A 258 21.83 -15.36 1.42
N GLY A 259 23.05 -15.09 1.90
CA GLY A 259 23.39 -13.83 2.56
C GLY A 259 22.91 -13.75 4.01
N GLN A 260 22.48 -12.56 4.41
CA GLN A 260 22.07 -12.23 5.78
C GLN A 260 20.59 -12.55 6.02
N ASN A 261 20.19 -12.70 7.29
CA ASN A 261 18.78 -12.81 7.68
C ASN A 261 18.07 -11.45 7.88
N HIS A 262 18.78 -10.34 7.64
CA HIS A 262 18.30 -8.98 7.77
C HIS A 262 18.99 -8.06 6.74
N ILE A 263 18.46 -6.86 6.60
CA ILE A 263 19.20 -5.70 6.05
C ILE A 263 19.49 -4.74 7.19
N THR A 264 20.47 -3.87 7.01
CA THR A 264 20.74 -2.74 7.90
C THR A 264 20.24 -1.45 7.25
N ASP A 265 19.65 -0.55 8.03
CA ASP A 265 19.40 0.83 7.62
C ASP A 265 19.55 1.80 8.81
N THR A 266 19.36 3.09 8.56
CA THR A 266 19.40 4.14 9.59
C THR A 266 18.01 4.78 9.76
N MET A 267 17.61 5.09 10.99
CA MET A 267 16.44 5.93 11.29
C MET A 267 16.78 6.79 12.51
N CYS A 268 16.62 8.11 12.41
CA CYS A 268 16.93 9.05 13.49
C CYS A 268 18.35 8.87 14.06
N ASN A 269 19.34 8.65 13.18
CA ASN A 269 20.76 8.35 13.50
C ASN A 269 21.00 7.01 14.24
N CYS A 270 19.98 6.18 14.41
CA CYS A 270 20.12 4.83 14.96
C CYS A 270 20.30 3.83 13.82
N ARG A 271 21.33 2.98 13.92
CA ARG A 271 21.52 1.84 13.02
C ARG A 271 20.58 0.71 13.43
N ILE A 272 19.77 0.21 12.48
CA ILE A 272 18.72 -0.77 12.73
C ILE A 272 18.91 -1.97 11.82
N ALA A 273 18.89 -3.17 12.42
CA ALA A 273 18.78 -4.43 11.69
C ALA A 273 17.30 -4.78 11.47
N ILE A 274 16.91 -5.03 10.23
CA ILE A 274 15.53 -5.21 9.82
C ILE A 274 15.36 -6.59 9.20
N SER A 275 14.66 -7.48 9.89
CA SER A 275 14.33 -8.83 9.38
C SER A 275 13.11 -8.79 8.43
N PRO A 276 12.84 -9.86 7.66
CA PRO A 276 11.66 -9.95 6.79
C PRO A 276 10.32 -9.71 7.52
N GLN A 277 10.18 -10.25 8.73
CA GLN A 277 8.95 -10.17 9.54
C GLN A 277 8.85 -8.88 10.37
N SER A 278 9.96 -8.17 10.57
CA SER A 278 9.97 -6.94 11.37
C SER A 278 9.11 -5.84 10.73
N PHE A 279 8.25 -5.22 11.55
CA PHE A 279 7.66 -3.93 11.18
C PHE A 279 8.75 -2.86 11.13
N TYR A 280 8.67 -2.01 10.11
CA TYR A 280 9.53 -0.85 9.92
C TYR A 280 8.76 0.13 9.06
N GLN A 281 8.83 1.42 9.40
CA GLN A 281 8.07 2.46 8.70
C GLN A 281 8.44 2.48 7.22
N VAL A 282 7.42 2.50 6.35
CA VAL A 282 7.65 2.35 4.91
C VAL A 282 8.10 3.64 4.23
N ASN A 283 7.87 4.80 4.86
CA ASN A 283 8.37 6.10 4.42
C ASN A 283 9.36 6.61 5.47
N THR A 284 10.66 6.31 5.28
CA THR A 284 11.70 6.64 6.27
C THR A 284 11.76 8.13 6.56
N LYS A 285 11.82 8.99 5.53
CA LYS A 285 11.90 10.46 5.70
C LYS A 285 10.72 11.03 6.49
N GLN A 286 9.50 10.59 6.19
CA GLN A 286 8.32 11.09 6.91
C GLN A 286 8.25 10.54 8.34
N ALA A 287 8.69 9.30 8.55
CA ALA A 287 8.78 8.71 9.88
C ALA A 287 9.78 9.44 10.78
N GLU A 288 10.95 9.81 10.25
CA GLU A 288 11.93 10.62 11.00
C GLU A 288 11.33 11.96 11.43
N LYS A 289 10.62 12.67 10.53
CA LYS A 289 9.92 13.92 10.88
C LYS A 289 8.87 13.68 11.98
N MET A 290 8.08 12.62 11.88
CA MET A 290 7.07 12.25 12.88
C MET A 290 7.72 11.96 14.25
N TYR A 291 8.80 11.18 14.30
CA TYR A 291 9.52 10.87 15.53
C TYR A 291 10.13 12.13 16.17
N MET A 292 10.64 13.06 15.36
CA MET A 292 11.15 14.33 15.86
C MET A 292 10.05 15.21 16.47
N ILE A 293 8.84 15.21 15.91
CA ILE A 293 7.69 15.90 16.49
C ILE A 293 7.29 15.27 17.83
N ALA A 294 7.17 13.94 17.89
CA ALA A 294 6.87 13.23 19.13
C ALA A 294 7.89 13.53 20.23
N LYS A 295 9.20 13.50 19.88
CA LYS A 295 10.29 13.88 20.79
C LYS A 295 10.16 15.33 21.26
N LYS A 296 9.83 16.26 20.36
CA LYS A 296 9.63 17.68 20.70
C LYS A 296 8.47 17.87 21.68
N TYR A 297 7.35 17.18 21.46
CA TYR A 297 6.18 17.26 22.34
C TYR A 297 6.39 16.59 23.70
N ALA A 298 7.19 15.52 23.75
CA ALA A 298 7.55 14.87 25.00
C ALA A 298 8.44 15.74 25.92
N GLN A 299 9.11 16.77 25.37
CA GLN A 299 9.94 17.73 26.10
C GLN A 299 10.96 17.08 27.06
N LEU A 300 11.53 15.93 26.65
CA LEU A 300 12.43 15.15 27.49
C LEU A 300 13.70 15.96 27.85
N SER A 301 13.97 16.08 29.15
CA SER A 301 15.18 16.70 29.68
C SER A 301 16.32 15.69 29.89
N GLY A 302 16.01 14.40 29.86
CA GLY A 302 16.95 13.29 30.07
C GLY A 302 16.92 12.72 31.49
N THR A 303 16.02 13.22 32.35
CA THR A 303 15.80 12.72 33.72
C THR A 303 14.55 11.85 33.83
N GLU A 304 13.70 11.86 32.80
CA GLU A 304 12.46 11.10 32.74
C GLU A 304 12.72 9.63 32.43
N THR A 305 11.88 8.74 32.96
CA THR A 305 11.81 7.34 32.51
C THR A 305 10.81 7.24 31.37
N LEU A 306 11.28 6.87 30.17
CA LEU A 306 10.45 6.66 29.00
C LEU A 306 9.98 5.20 28.93
N LEU A 307 8.67 5.00 28.78
CA LEU A 307 8.06 3.70 28.48
C LEU A 307 7.58 3.72 27.03
N ASP A 308 8.10 2.81 26.21
CA ASP A 308 7.65 2.55 24.84
C ASP A 308 6.69 1.34 24.86
N LEU A 309 5.39 1.59 24.67
CA LEU A 309 4.29 0.65 24.92
C LEU A 309 3.83 -0.11 23.67
#